data_AF-A0A1B9L6U7-F1
#
_entry.id   AF-A0A1B9L6U7-F1
#
_cell.length_a   1.000
_cell.length_b   1.000
_cell.length_c   1.000
_cell.angle_alpha   90.00
_cell.angle_beta   90.00
_cell.angle_gamma   90.00
#
_symmetry.space_group_name_H-M   'P 1'
#
loop_
_entity.id
_entity.type
_entity.pdbx_description
1 polymer ?
#
loop_
_entity_poly.entity_id
_entity_poly.type
_entity_poly.pdbx_seq_one_letter_code
_entity_poly.pdbx_strand_id
1 'polypeptide(L)'
;MKGKFSLSETVKKNLIHKQKTICVFDDYSVNILSNQILITTLHNLLKLNELDTGLKRDVKATIRRLPVISPIKLNLRIFKQVTLHRNNQIYGFIINICQILYENLLPSENGGELTFVDFTRDERKMAYLFENFVRNFYCKEQNQYSVGSKKISWQLIGDSQDYLPSMYTDITLDNPIKRIIIDTKFYQQTLAKHYAKEKVHSHNIYQLFSYLINQRSNTDHQKTHTTTGILLYPTIDAEYNFSYQFEQHPIYIRTIDLNTDSSKIAERLLRIIEN
;
A
#
# COMPACT_ATOMS: atom_id res chain seq x y z
N MET A 1 20.74 -1.97 -44.63
CA MET A 1 20.22 -3.06 -43.78
C MET A 1 20.43 -2.66 -42.32
N LYS A 2 19.42 -2.74 -41.46
CA LYS A 2 19.54 -2.55 -40.01
C LYS A 2 19.15 -3.86 -39.32
N GLY A 3 19.93 -4.34 -38.36
CA GLY A 3 19.69 -5.60 -37.63
C GLY A 3 20.63 -6.76 -38.00
N LYS A 4 20.58 -7.81 -37.17
CA LYS A 4 21.36 -9.04 -37.35
C LYS A 4 20.76 -9.84 -38.50
N PHE A 5 21.59 -10.11 -39.50
CA PHE A 5 21.20 -10.90 -40.67
C PHE A 5 21.01 -12.37 -40.27
N SER A 6 19.80 -12.90 -40.46
CA SER A 6 19.51 -14.33 -40.23
C SER A 6 19.66 -15.09 -41.55
N LEU A 7 20.89 -15.51 -41.85
CA LEU A 7 21.21 -16.29 -43.03
C LEU A 7 20.40 -17.61 -43.05
N SER A 8 20.28 -18.27 -41.89
CA SER A 8 19.61 -19.55 -41.73
C SER A 8 18.12 -19.50 -42.09
N GLU A 9 17.40 -18.45 -41.70
CA GLU A 9 15.98 -18.30 -42.06
C GLU A 9 15.78 -17.84 -43.50
N THR A 10 16.69 -16.99 -44.00
CA THR A 10 16.65 -16.48 -45.37
C THR A 10 16.86 -17.60 -46.39
N VAL A 11 17.77 -18.54 -46.10
CA VAL A 11 18.01 -19.74 -46.92
C VAL A 11 16.85 -20.72 -46.84
N LYS A 12 16.33 -21.00 -45.63
CA LYS A 12 15.19 -21.93 -45.44
C LYS A 12 13.92 -21.52 -46.20
N LYS A 13 13.71 -20.22 -46.42
CA LYS A 13 12.55 -19.69 -47.15
C LYS A 13 12.83 -19.34 -48.62
N ASN A 14 14.00 -19.71 -49.17
CA ASN A 14 14.43 -19.42 -50.55
C ASN A 14 14.25 -17.93 -50.95
N LEU A 15 14.49 -17.01 -50.01
CA LEU A 15 14.26 -15.58 -50.22
C LEU A 15 15.42 -14.89 -50.96
N ILE A 16 16.57 -15.56 -51.05
CA ILE A 16 17.76 -15.08 -51.76
C ILE A 16 17.46 -14.84 -53.25
N HIS A 17 16.71 -15.75 -53.89
CA HIS A 17 16.30 -15.60 -55.30
C HIS A 17 15.31 -14.45 -55.53
N LYS A 18 14.65 -13.95 -54.47
CA LYS A 18 13.73 -12.80 -54.52
C LYS A 18 14.38 -11.50 -54.07
N GLN A 19 15.71 -11.47 -53.89
CA GLN A 19 16.47 -10.33 -53.34
C GLN A 19 15.92 -9.84 -51.99
N LYS A 20 15.30 -10.72 -51.20
CA LYS A 20 14.75 -10.39 -49.87
C LYS A 20 15.55 -11.11 -48.79
N THR A 21 15.85 -10.41 -47.72
CA THR A 21 16.61 -10.93 -46.58
C THR A 21 15.81 -10.76 -45.29
N ILE A 22 15.82 -11.76 -44.41
CA ILE A 22 15.21 -11.65 -43.09
C ILE A 22 16.27 -11.08 -42.13
N CYS A 23 16.02 -9.85 -41.67
CA CYS A 23 16.80 -9.22 -40.62
C CYS A 23 16.00 -9.23 -39.33
N VAL A 24 16.60 -9.75 -38.26
CA VAL A 24 16.07 -9.60 -36.90
C VAL A 24 16.70 -8.32 -36.35
N PHE A 25 15.87 -7.31 -36.09
CA PHE A 25 16.30 -6.10 -35.41
C PHE A 25 15.44 -5.90 -34.17
N ASP A 26 16.08 -5.44 -33.10
CA ASP A 26 15.36 -5.00 -31.91
C ASP A 26 14.76 -3.64 -32.22
N ASP A 27 13.44 -3.60 -32.40
CA ASP A 27 12.70 -2.34 -32.52
C ASP A 27 12.35 -1.83 -31.12
N TYR A 28 12.75 -0.60 -30.82
CA TYR A 28 12.34 0.07 -29.59
C TYR A 28 10.89 0.56 -29.76
N SER A 29 9.95 -0.36 -29.57
CA SER A 29 8.53 -0.04 -29.64
C SER A 29 8.07 0.66 -28.36
N VAL A 30 7.36 1.76 -28.53
CA VAL A 30 6.62 2.43 -27.44
C VAL A 30 5.34 1.68 -27.05
N ASN A 31 4.94 0.65 -27.81
CA ASN A 31 3.73 -0.15 -27.58
C ASN A 31 3.97 -1.28 -26.57
N ILE A 32 4.61 -0.97 -25.44
CA ILE A 32 4.86 -1.90 -24.34
C ILE A 32 3.66 -1.98 -23.40
N LEU A 33 3.58 -3.08 -22.63
CA LEU A 33 2.45 -3.36 -21.73
C LEU A 33 2.14 -2.19 -20.76
N SER A 34 3.15 -1.58 -20.16
CA SER A 34 2.97 -0.44 -19.25
C SER A 34 2.27 0.75 -19.93
N ASN A 35 2.64 1.04 -21.17
CA ASN A 35 2.05 2.12 -21.96
C ASN A 35 0.64 1.76 -22.43
N GLN A 36 0.40 0.49 -22.75
CA GLN A 36 -0.93 -0.01 -23.10
C GLN A 36 -1.90 0.06 -21.90
N ILE A 37 -1.44 -0.25 -20.69
CA ILE A 37 -2.21 -0.08 -19.45
C ILE A 37 -2.53 1.40 -19.24
N LEU A 38 -1.52 2.28 -19.36
CA LEU A 38 -1.68 3.72 -19.18
C LEU A 38 -2.70 4.31 -20.15
N ILE A 39 -2.54 4.07 -21.46
CA ILE A 39 -3.43 4.64 -22.48
C ILE A 39 -4.87 4.12 -22.29
N THR A 40 -5.03 2.84 -21.95
CA THR A 40 -6.35 2.26 -21.69
C THR A 40 -7.00 2.90 -20.47
N THR A 41 -6.23 3.11 -19.40
CA THR A 41 -6.71 3.76 -18.19
C THR A 41 -7.15 5.20 -18.46
N LEU A 42 -6.37 5.97 -19.22
CA LEU A 42 -6.74 7.33 -19.64
C LEU A 42 -8.03 7.34 -20.48
N HIS A 43 -8.21 6.37 -21.39
CA HIS A 43 -9.46 6.23 -22.13
C HIS A 43 -10.65 5.88 -21.22
N ASN A 44 -10.47 5.06 -20.19
CA ASN A 44 -11.52 4.75 -19.22
C ASN A 44 -11.88 5.98 -18.38
N LEU A 45 -10.91 6.79 -17.98
CA LEU A 45 -11.16 8.05 -17.26
C LEU A 45 -12.04 9.02 -18.07
N LEU A 46 -11.92 9.03 -19.40
CA LEU A 46 -12.79 9.86 -20.25
C LEU A 46 -14.25 9.40 -20.29
N LYS A 47 -14.53 8.15 -19.89
CA LYS A 47 -15.89 7.59 -19.78
C LYS A 47 -16.53 7.82 -18.41
N LEU A 48 -15.78 8.37 -17.46
CA LEU A 48 -16.31 8.73 -16.14
C LEU A 48 -17.15 10.00 -16.27
N ASN A 49 -18.42 9.93 -15.89
CA ASN A 49 -19.30 11.10 -15.90
C ASN A 49 -18.90 12.12 -14.84
N GLU A 50 -18.58 11.64 -13.64
CA GLU A 50 -18.26 12.43 -12.44
C GLU A 50 -16.89 13.14 -12.50
N LEU A 51 -16.04 12.79 -13.47
CA LEU A 51 -14.72 13.41 -13.59
C LEU A 51 -14.84 14.87 -14.04
N ASP A 52 -14.14 15.75 -13.31
CA ASP A 52 -14.10 17.19 -13.57
C ASP A 52 -13.77 17.54 -15.03
N THR A 53 -14.39 18.59 -15.53
CA THR A 53 -14.28 19.01 -16.92
C THR A 53 -12.88 19.50 -17.31
N GLY A 54 -12.15 20.12 -16.38
CA GLY A 54 -10.75 20.50 -16.53
C GLY A 54 -9.86 19.27 -16.64
N LEU A 55 -10.00 18.33 -15.70
CA LEU A 55 -9.26 17.06 -15.73
C LEU A 55 -9.53 16.26 -17.00
N LYS A 56 -10.78 16.19 -17.47
CA LYS A 56 -11.13 15.56 -18.76
C LYS A 56 -10.39 16.19 -19.93
N ARG A 57 -10.21 17.51 -19.93
CA ARG A 57 -9.46 18.24 -20.97
C ARG A 57 -7.98 17.87 -20.92
N ASP A 58 -7.40 17.81 -19.73
CA ASP A 58 -5.99 17.46 -19.53
C ASP A 58 -5.70 16.01 -19.92
N VAL A 59 -6.59 15.08 -19.60
CA VAL A 59 -6.52 13.68 -20.04
C VAL A 59 -6.55 13.60 -21.57
N LYS A 60 -7.47 14.30 -22.24
CA LYS A 60 -7.53 14.35 -23.72
C LYS A 60 -6.24 14.94 -24.31
N ALA A 61 -5.72 16.02 -23.75
CA ALA A 61 -4.47 16.64 -24.20
C ALA A 61 -3.27 15.72 -24.00
N THR A 62 -3.27 14.92 -22.93
CA THR A 62 -2.22 13.93 -22.65
C THR A 62 -2.27 12.77 -23.63
N ILE A 63 -3.45 12.20 -23.89
CA ILE A 63 -3.65 11.14 -24.90
C ILE A 63 -3.14 11.61 -26.28
N ARG A 64 -3.43 12.84 -26.68
CA ARG A 64 -2.98 13.40 -27.98
C ARG A 64 -1.46 13.58 -28.09
N ARG A 65 -0.77 13.75 -26.97
CA ARG A 65 0.70 13.91 -26.92
C ARG A 65 1.43 12.57 -26.93
N LEU A 66 0.74 11.49 -26.55
CA LEU A 66 1.31 10.15 -26.55
C LEU A 66 1.38 9.60 -27.99
N PRO A 67 2.43 8.80 -28.31
CA PRO A 67 2.49 8.09 -29.58
C PRO A 67 1.33 7.10 -29.68
N VAL A 68 1.05 6.63 -30.91
CA VAL A 68 -0.01 5.65 -31.15
C VAL A 68 0.35 4.34 -30.42
N ILE A 69 -0.42 4.03 -29.37
CA ILE A 69 -0.29 2.84 -28.53
C ILE A 69 -1.63 2.09 -28.62
N SER A 70 -1.56 0.77 -28.73
CA SER A 70 -2.75 -0.07 -28.85
C SER A 70 -3.41 -0.24 -27.47
N PRO A 71 -4.69 0.14 -27.28
CA PRO A 71 -5.39 -0.15 -26.04
C PRO A 71 -5.62 -1.66 -25.89
N ILE A 72 -5.75 -2.12 -24.64
CA ILE A 72 -5.93 -3.53 -24.29
C ILE A 72 -7.14 -3.71 -23.39
N LYS A 73 -7.66 -4.94 -23.26
CA LYS A 73 -8.66 -5.23 -22.23
C LYS A 73 -7.98 -5.42 -20.88
N LEU A 74 -8.17 -4.47 -19.96
CA LEU A 74 -7.62 -4.56 -18.61
C LEU A 74 -8.20 -5.75 -17.84
N ASN A 75 -7.36 -6.37 -17.02
CA ASN A 75 -7.72 -7.34 -16.00
C ASN A 75 -6.59 -7.38 -14.95
N LEU A 76 -6.88 -7.92 -13.76
CA LEU A 76 -5.91 -7.94 -12.65
C LEU A 76 -4.62 -8.72 -12.94
N ARG A 77 -4.65 -9.68 -13.87
CA ARG A 77 -3.46 -10.48 -14.22
C ARG A 77 -2.46 -9.66 -15.03
N ILE A 78 -2.93 -8.75 -15.88
CA ILE A 78 -2.09 -7.88 -16.71
C ILE A 78 -1.20 -6.98 -15.85
N PHE A 79 -1.73 -6.41 -14.76
CA PHE A 79 -0.94 -5.57 -13.85
C PHE A 79 0.24 -6.33 -13.23
N LYS A 80 0.06 -7.63 -12.92
CA LYS A 80 1.12 -8.49 -12.37
C LYS A 80 2.18 -8.90 -13.38
N GLN A 81 1.90 -8.78 -14.69
CA GLN A 81 2.84 -9.12 -15.76
C GLN A 81 3.80 -7.96 -16.09
N VAL A 82 3.55 -6.77 -15.54
CA VAL A 82 4.41 -5.60 -15.78
C VAL A 82 5.77 -5.83 -15.11
N THR A 83 6.82 -5.97 -15.92
CA THR A 83 8.19 -6.06 -15.44
C THR A 83 8.79 -4.66 -15.31
N LEU A 84 9.04 -4.24 -14.07
CA LEU A 84 9.70 -2.97 -13.78
C LEU A 84 11.21 -3.16 -13.75
N HIS A 85 11.93 -2.43 -14.59
CA HIS A 85 13.38 -2.33 -14.53
C HIS A 85 13.80 -1.15 -13.65
N ARG A 86 15.02 -1.17 -13.12
CA ARG A 86 15.56 -0.11 -12.23
C ARG A 86 15.45 1.29 -12.84
N ASN A 87 15.52 1.41 -14.17
CA ASN A 87 15.39 2.68 -14.89
C ASN A 87 13.95 3.17 -15.07
N ASN A 88 12.95 2.36 -14.72
CA ASN A 88 11.51 2.63 -14.92
C ASN A 88 10.72 2.59 -13.60
N GLN A 89 11.35 2.86 -12.45
CA GLN A 89 10.67 2.82 -11.14
C GLN A 89 9.44 3.76 -11.07
N ILE A 90 9.49 4.90 -11.77
CA ILE A 90 8.35 5.84 -11.89
C ILE A 90 7.12 5.16 -12.48
N TYR A 91 7.29 4.21 -13.41
CA TYR A 91 6.17 3.45 -13.96
C TYR A 91 5.50 2.58 -12.90
N GLY A 92 6.22 2.10 -11.89
CA GLY A 92 5.61 1.31 -10.82
C GLY A 92 4.51 2.10 -10.09
N PHE A 93 4.79 3.35 -9.76
CA PHE A 93 3.81 4.23 -9.13
C PHE A 93 2.60 4.48 -10.05
N ILE A 94 2.84 4.81 -11.33
CA ILE A 94 1.78 5.06 -12.30
C ILE A 94 0.91 3.82 -12.52
N ILE A 95 1.52 2.64 -12.63
CA ILE A 95 0.81 1.37 -12.83
C ILE A 95 -0.01 1.01 -11.60
N ASN A 96 0.49 1.28 -10.38
CA ASN A 96 -0.28 1.12 -9.16
C ASN A 96 -1.52 2.04 -9.15
N ILE A 97 -1.38 3.31 -9.57
CA ILE A 97 -2.54 4.21 -9.73
C ILE A 97 -3.53 3.64 -10.76
N CYS A 98 -3.03 3.17 -11.91
CA CYS A 98 -3.89 2.59 -12.93
C CYS A 98 -4.64 1.35 -12.42
N GLN A 99 -3.99 0.53 -11.58
CA GLN A 99 -4.60 -0.63 -10.95
C GLN A 99 -5.71 -0.21 -9.97
N ILE A 100 -5.44 0.77 -9.10
CA ILE A 100 -6.44 1.30 -8.15
C ILE A 100 -7.64 1.85 -8.91
N LEU A 101 -7.42 2.62 -9.97
CA LEU A 101 -8.50 3.13 -10.81
C LEU A 101 -9.31 1.97 -11.41
N TYR A 102 -8.64 0.99 -12.02
CA TYR A 102 -9.32 -0.17 -12.61
C TYR A 102 -10.16 -0.96 -11.60
N GLU A 103 -9.64 -1.20 -10.39
CA GLU A 103 -10.33 -1.96 -9.34
C GLU A 103 -11.60 -1.26 -8.82
N ASN A 104 -11.68 0.06 -8.98
CA ASN A 104 -12.78 0.88 -8.46
C ASN A 104 -13.66 1.48 -9.56
N LEU A 105 -13.47 1.09 -10.82
CA LEU A 105 -14.33 1.49 -11.94
C LEU A 105 -15.36 0.41 -12.25
N LEU A 106 -16.64 0.74 -12.10
CA LEU A 106 -17.75 -0.13 -12.48
C LEU A 106 -18.47 0.40 -13.72
N PRO A 107 -18.99 -0.47 -14.60
CA PRO A 107 -19.94 -0.07 -15.63
C PRO A 107 -21.18 0.55 -15.01
N SER A 108 -21.63 1.69 -15.55
CA SER A 108 -22.92 2.28 -15.19
C SER A 108 -24.08 1.50 -15.80
N GLU A 109 -25.28 1.72 -15.24
CA GLU A 109 -26.54 1.15 -15.74
C GLU A 109 -26.84 1.59 -17.19
N ASN A 110 -26.43 2.81 -17.54
CA ASN A 110 -26.42 3.30 -18.92
C ASN A 110 -25.16 2.77 -19.62
N GLY A 111 -25.32 1.81 -20.54
CA GLY A 111 -24.20 1.14 -21.18
C GLY A 111 -23.19 2.10 -21.81
N GLY A 112 -21.90 1.89 -21.53
CA GLY A 112 -20.78 2.63 -22.13
C GLY A 112 -20.12 3.68 -21.22
N GLU A 113 -20.77 4.08 -20.14
CA GLU A 113 -20.21 4.98 -19.13
C GLU A 113 -19.65 4.19 -17.94
N LEU A 114 -18.81 4.84 -17.14
CA LEU A 114 -18.19 4.26 -15.94
C LEU A 114 -18.52 5.12 -14.72
N THR A 115 -18.68 4.47 -13.57
CA THR A 115 -18.83 5.10 -12.25
C THR A 115 -17.67 4.69 -11.36
N PHE A 116 -17.16 5.63 -10.56
CA PHE A 116 -16.11 5.36 -9.59
C PHE A 116 -16.73 4.96 -8.26
N VAL A 117 -16.39 3.78 -7.75
CA VAL A 117 -16.82 3.34 -6.43
C VAL A 117 -15.87 3.91 -5.39
N ASP A 118 -16.46 4.65 -4.45
CA ASP A 118 -15.75 5.15 -3.29
C ASP A 118 -15.26 4.00 -2.40
N PHE A 119 -13.98 3.64 -2.55
CA PHE A 119 -13.32 2.59 -1.79
C PHE A 119 -13.05 2.96 -0.33
N THR A 120 -13.20 4.24 0.05
CA THR A 120 -12.98 4.70 1.44
C THR A 120 -14.07 4.19 2.38
N ARG A 121 -15.21 3.73 1.84
CA ARG A 121 -16.31 3.13 2.60
C ARG A 121 -16.02 1.73 3.13
N ASP A 122 -15.02 1.04 2.56
CA ASP A 122 -14.60 -0.28 3.03
C ASP A 122 -13.58 -0.11 4.17
N GLU A 123 -14.08 -0.10 5.41
CA GLU A 123 -13.25 0.08 6.61
C GLU A 123 -12.11 -0.96 6.69
N ARG A 124 -12.31 -2.19 6.20
CA ARG A 124 -11.28 -3.23 6.26
C ARG A 124 -10.14 -2.92 5.31
N LYS A 125 -10.45 -2.51 4.08
CA LYS A 125 -9.43 -2.09 3.11
C LYS A 125 -8.69 -0.85 3.59
N MET A 126 -9.39 0.11 4.17
CA MET A 126 -8.78 1.34 4.70
C MET A 126 -7.90 1.07 5.92
N ALA A 127 -8.32 0.17 6.83
CA ALA A 127 -7.48 -0.28 7.93
C ALA A 127 -6.19 -0.93 7.42
N TYR A 128 -6.29 -1.84 6.46
CA TYR A 128 -5.11 -2.48 5.86
C TYR A 128 -4.21 -1.48 5.12
N LEU A 129 -4.78 -0.50 4.43
CA LEU A 129 -4.02 0.57 3.77
C LEU A 129 -3.26 1.42 4.81
N PHE A 130 -3.94 1.81 5.88
CA PHE A 130 -3.35 2.63 6.94
C PHE A 130 -2.24 1.87 7.69
N GLU A 131 -2.48 0.62 8.04
CA GLU A 131 -1.48 -0.28 8.63
C GLU A 131 -0.21 -0.34 7.77
N ASN A 132 -0.37 -0.61 6.46
CA ASN A 132 0.76 -0.69 5.55
C ASN A 132 1.43 0.66 5.30
N PHE A 133 0.67 1.76 5.28
CA PHE A 133 1.22 3.10 5.19
C PHE A 133 2.16 3.38 6.38
N VAL A 134 1.68 3.17 7.60
CA VAL A 134 2.47 3.40 8.82
C VAL A 134 3.69 2.46 8.87
N ARG A 135 3.50 1.17 8.54
CA ARG A 135 4.60 0.19 8.49
C ARG A 135 5.67 0.60 7.50
N ASN A 136 5.29 0.89 6.25
CA ASN A 136 6.23 1.26 5.19
C ASN A 136 6.90 2.60 5.46
N PHE A 137 6.18 3.55 6.08
CA PHE A 137 6.76 4.81 6.54
C PHE A 137 7.93 4.55 7.50
N TYR A 138 7.70 3.79 8.58
CA TYR A 138 8.77 3.52 9.54
C TYR A 138 9.88 2.65 8.95
N CYS A 139 9.58 1.67 8.08
CA CYS A 139 10.61 0.91 7.37
C CYS A 139 11.54 1.79 6.54
N LYS A 140 11.04 2.92 6.01
CA LYS A 140 11.80 3.84 5.18
C LYS A 140 12.56 4.89 6.01
N GLU A 141 11.91 5.44 7.03
CA GLU A 141 12.44 6.59 7.78
C GLU A 141 13.29 6.18 8.99
N GLN A 142 13.15 4.95 9.50
CA GLN A 142 13.89 4.49 10.68
C GLN A 142 15.13 3.68 10.31
N ASN A 143 16.29 4.20 10.73
CA ASN A 143 17.58 3.50 10.61
C ASN A 143 18.02 2.79 11.90
N GLN A 144 17.39 3.12 13.03
CA GLN A 144 17.78 2.60 14.36
C GLN A 144 17.01 1.36 14.78
N TYR A 145 15.86 1.11 14.15
CA TYR A 145 14.97 0.01 14.48
C TYR A 145 14.86 -0.94 13.29
N SER A 146 14.79 -2.24 13.59
CA SER A 146 14.21 -3.20 12.67
C SER A 146 12.69 -3.06 12.75
N VAL A 147 12.07 -2.71 11.62
CA VAL A 147 10.64 -2.45 11.52
C VAL A 147 9.96 -3.58 10.75
N GLY A 148 8.85 -4.10 11.28
CA GLY A 148 8.02 -5.07 10.57
C GLY A 148 6.90 -5.64 11.43
N SER A 149 6.10 -6.53 10.84
CA SER A 149 5.16 -7.35 11.62
C SER A 149 5.92 -8.49 12.30
N LYS A 150 5.62 -8.73 13.58
CA LYS A 150 6.14 -9.88 14.32
C LYS A 150 5.03 -10.78 14.81
N LYS A 151 5.24 -12.10 14.66
CA LYS A 151 4.44 -13.12 15.32
C LYS A 151 4.82 -13.17 16.79
N ILE A 152 3.83 -13.13 17.67
CA ILE A 152 3.98 -13.34 19.11
C ILE A 152 3.36 -14.70 19.43
N SER A 153 4.07 -15.52 20.22
CA SER A 153 3.54 -16.80 20.70
C SER A 153 2.79 -16.58 22.01
N TRP A 154 1.69 -17.29 22.20
CA TRP A 154 0.98 -17.29 23.47
C TRP A 154 1.84 -17.91 24.57
N GLN A 155 1.80 -17.32 25.77
CA GLN A 155 2.47 -17.85 26.97
C GLN A 155 1.57 -18.79 27.79
N LEU A 156 0.45 -19.23 27.21
CA LEU A 156 -0.49 -20.12 27.86
C LEU A 156 0.11 -21.52 28.00
N ILE A 157 -0.11 -22.14 29.16
CA ILE A 157 0.27 -23.52 29.47
C ILE A 157 -1.00 -24.36 29.43
N GLY A 158 -1.00 -25.46 28.67
CA GLY A 158 -2.19 -26.32 28.52
C GLY A 158 -2.05 -27.27 27.33
N ASP A 159 -3.18 -27.55 26.68
CA ASP A 159 -3.28 -28.38 25.47
C ASP A 159 -2.49 -27.77 24.27
N SER A 160 -2.62 -28.38 23.09
CA SER A 160 -1.88 -27.92 21.90
C SER A 160 -2.11 -26.44 21.59
N GLN A 161 -1.01 -25.72 21.35
CA GLN A 161 -1.04 -24.34 20.87
C GLN A 161 -1.58 -24.20 19.44
N ASP A 162 -1.74 -25.30 18.71
CA ASP A 162 -2.26 -25.30 17.33
C ASP A 162 -3.71 -24.81 17.24
N TYR A 163 -4.46 -24.90 18.34
CA TYR A 163 -5.83 -24.40 18.43
C TYR A 163 -5.92 -22.92 18.81
N LEU A 164 -4.79 -22.29 19.13
CA LEU A 164 -4.77 -20.88 19.50
C LEU A 164 -4.67 -20.00 18.25
N PRO A 165 -5.37 -18.84 18.23
CA PRO A 165 -5.27 -17.91 17.13
C PRO A 165 -3.83 -17.39 17.01
N SER A 166 -3.34 -17.21 15.79
CA SER A 166 -2.02 -16.61 15.60
C SER A 166 -2.06 -15.11 15.91
N MET A 167 -1.09 -14.65 16.69
CA MET A 167 -0.99 -13.27 17.13
C MET A 167 0.10 -12.56 16.30
N TYR A 168 -0.30 -11.60 15.47
CA TYR A 168 0.61 -10.79 14.66
C TYR A 168 0.42 -9.33 15.01
N THR A 169 1.53 -8.65 15.23
CA THR A 169 1.54 -7.19 15.42
C THR A 169 1.43 -6.48 14.07
N ASP A 170 0.76 -5.34 14.06
CA ASP A 170 0.75 -4.46 12.88
C ASP A 170 2.16 -3.93 12.62
N ILE A 171 2.73 -3.19 13.57
CA ILE A 171 4.11 -2.70 13.48
C ILE A 171 4.84 -2.97 14.78
N THR A 172 5.98 -3.64 14.69
CA THR A 172 6.99 -3.68 15.74
C THR A 172 8.22 -2.93 15.27
N LEU A 173 8.66 -1.95 16.06
CA LEU A 173 10.00 -1.37 15.98
C LEU A 173 10.85 -2.01 17.07
N ASP A 174 11.91 -2.70 16.68
CA ASP A 174 12.76 -3.45 17.62
C ASP A 174 14.23 -3.11 17.39
N ASN A 175 14.95 -2.83 18.47
CA ASN A 175 16.40 -2.73 18.46
C ASN A 175 16.95 -3.46 19.71
N PRO A 176 18.28 -3.49 19.94
CA PRO A 176 18.83 -4.20 21.10
C PRO A 176 18.35 -3.68 22.46
N ILE A 177 17.89 -2.43 22.55
CA ILE A 177 17.60 -1.72 23.81
C ILE A 177 16.09 -1.60 24.06
N LYS A 178 15.31 -1.21 23.05
CA LYS A 178 13.90 -0.85 23.15
C LYS A 178 13.08 -1.61 22.11
N ARG A 179 11.85 -1.94 22.51
CA ARG A 179 10.81 -2.45 21.62
C ARG A 179 9.57 -1.58 21.72
N ILE A 180 8.98 -1.27 20.57
CA ILE A 180 7.73 -0.53 20.44
C ILE A 180 6.79 -1.37 19.58
N ILE A 181 5.59 -1.61 20.08
CA ILE A 181 4.51 -2.27 19.35
C ILE A 181 3.44 -1.21 19.07
N ILE A 182 3.19 -0.96 17.79
CA ILE A 182 2.15 -0.06 17.32
C ILE A 182 1.03 -0.92 16.72
N ASP A 183 -0.18 -0.73 17.20
CA ASP A 183 -1.41 -1.32 16.68
C ASP A 183 -2.24 -0.19 16.06
N THR A 184 -2.52 -0.33 14.77
CA THR A 184 -3.19 0.69 13.96
C THR A 184 -4.66 0.34 13.79
N LYS A 185 -5.50 1.36 13.81
CA LYS A 185 -6.95 1.18 13.69
C LYS A 185 -7.53 2.30 12.86
N PHE A 186 -8.40 1.94 11.92
CA PHE A 186 -9.11 2.87 11.06
C PHE A 186 -10.61 2.73 11.30
N TYR A 187 -11.24 3.79 11.80
CA TYR A 187 -12.68 3.86 12.01
C TYR A 187 -13.21 5.17 11.44
N GLN A 188 -14.46 5.19 11.01
CA GLN A 188 -15.13 6.45 10.63
C GLN A 188 -15.24 7.43 11.81
N GLN A 189 -15.33 6.92 13.04
CA GLN A 189 -15.26 7.72 14.27
C GLN A 189 -14.10 7.21 15.12
N THR A 190 -13.09 8.06 15.31
CA THR A 190 -11.84 7.73 16.02
C THR A 190 -12.07 7.25 17.46
N LEU A 191 -13.08 7.80 18.14
CA LEU A 191 -13.49 7.42 19.49
C LEU A 191 -14.97 7.03 19.52
N ALA A 192 -15.30 6.00 20.29
CA ALA A 192 -16.67 5.58 20.52
C ALA A 192 -17.41 6.60 21.39
N LYS A 193 -18.55 7.10 20.92
CA LYS A 193 -19.44 7.95 21.71
C LYS A 193 -20.32 7.09 22.61
N HIS A 194 -20.05 7.07 23.91
CA HIS A 194 -20.96 6.50 24.92
C HIS A 194 -21.30 7.57 25.95
N TYR A 195 -22.59 7.91 26.08
CA TYR A 195 -23.13 8.79 27.13
C TYR A 195 -22.28 10.07 27.35
N ALA A 196 -22.12 10.87 26.30
CA ALA A 196 -21.43 12.16 26.30
C ALA A 196 -19.91 12.16 26.58
N LYS A 197 -19.26 10.99 26.69
CA LYS A 197 -17.78 10.89 26.75
C LYS A 197 -17.24 10.03 25.61
N GLU A 198 -16.24 10.56 24.92
CA GLU A 198 -15.50 9.85 23.89
C GLU A 198 -14.55 8.85 24.55
N LYS A 199 -14.64 7.58 24.17
CA LYS A 199 -13.80 6.50 24.72
C LYS A 199 -13.10 5.74 23.61
N VAL A 200 -11.88 5.31 23.89
CA VAL A 200 -11.15 4.39 23.02
C VAL A 200 -11.87 3.05 23.00
N HIS A 201 -11.92 2.41 21.84
CA HIS A 201 -12.53 1.09 21.67
C HIS A 201 -11.80 0.06 22.54
N SER A 202 -12.53 -0.56 23.47
CA SER A 202 -11.98 -1.50 24.45
C SER A 202 -11.26 -2.68 23.78
N HIS A 203 -11.80 -3.18 22.67
CA HIS A 203 -11.19 -4.26 21.89
C HIS A 203 -9.72 -3.98 21.50
N ASN A 204 -9.41 -2.74 21.11
CA ASN A 204 -8.06 -2.37 20.68
C ASN A 204 -7.09 -2.35 21.86
N ILE A 205 -7.56 -1.86 23.01
CA ILE A 205 -6.79 -1.88 24.25
C ILE A 205 -6.51 -3.34 24.66
N TYR A 206 -7.51 -4.22 24.61
CA TYR A 206 -7.34 -5.64 24.93
C TYR A 206 -6.37 -6.34 23.98
N GLN A 207 -6.46 -6.04 22.68
CA GLN A 207 -5.53 -6.56 21.67
C GLN A 207 -4.09 -6.10 21.96
N LEU A 208 -3.87 -4.81 22.20
CA LEU A 208 -2.55 -4.29 22.54
C LEU A 208 -1.99 -4.93 23.83
N PHE A 209 -2.81 -5.08 24.86
CA PHE A 209 -2.41 -5.77 26.09
C PHE A 209 -1.99 -7.22 25.84
N SER A 210 -2.72 -7.93 24.98
CA SER A 210 -2.37 -9.30 24.62
C SER A 210 -0.96 -9.38 24.02
N TYR A 211 -0.58 -8.39 23.18
CA TYR A 211 0.78 -8.29 22.66
C TYR A 211 1.80 -8.03 23.76
N LEU A 212 1.58 -7.00 24.59
CA LEU A 212 2.54 -6.56 25.61
C LEU A 212 2.86 -7.65 26.64
N ILE A 213 1.85 -8.42 27.04
CA ILE A 213 1.98 -9.50 28.01
C ILE A 213 2.68 -10.71 27.37
N ASN A 214 2.20 -11.18 26.22
CA ASN A 214 2.70 -12.44 25.65
C ASN A 214 4.08 -12.31 25.00
N GLN A 215 4.52 -11.11 24.62
CA GLN A 215 5.86 -10.90 24.05
C GLN A 215 6.99 -10.90 25.10
N ARG A 216 6.67 -10.95 26.41
CA ARG A 216 7.68 -11.00 27.48
C ARG A 216 8.62 -12.19 27.27
N SER A 217 9.90 -12.02 27.56
CA SER A 217 10.86 -13.12 27.47
C SER A 217 11.89 -13.02 28.58
N ASN A 218 12.23 -14.17 29.17
CA ASN A 218 13.28 -14.26 30.18
C ASN A 218 14.68 -13.97 29.61
N THR A 219 14.90 -14.17 28.31
CA THR A 219 16.21 -13.93 27.67
C THR A 219 16.47 -12.44 27.43
N ASP A 220 15.42 -11.67 27.13
CA ASP A 220 15.47 -10.23 26.84
C ASP A 220 14.65 -9.47 27.90
N HIS A 221 14.82 -9.82 29.18
CA HIS A 221 13.92 -9.40 30.26
C HIS A 221 13.76 -7.88 30.32
N GLN A 222 14.86 -7.11 30.29
CA GLN A 222 14.80 -5.65 30.43
C GLN A 222 14.04 -4.96 29.29
N LYS A 223 14.30 -5.35 28.03
CA LYS A 223 13.65 -4.78 26.84
C LYS A 223 12.18 -5.19 26.75
N THR A 224 11.90 -6.49 26.98
CA THR A 224 10.54 -7.01 26.80
C THR A 224 9.62 -6.55 27.93
N HIS A 225 10.08 -6.43 29.18
CA HIS A 225 9.22 -5.94 30.27
C HIS A 225 8.97 -4.43 30.25
N THR A 226 9.73 -3.67 29.45
CA THR A 226 9.56 -2.21 29.26
C THR A 226 9.04 -1.85 27.87
N THR A 227 8.56 -2.84 27.11
CA THR A 227 8.06 -2.63 25.74
C THR A 227 6.95 -1.58 25.71
N THR A 228 7.09 -0.60 24.83
CA THR A 228 6.09 0.47 24.66
C THR A 228 4.96 -0.02 23.76
N GLY A 229 3.72 0.19 24.19
CA GLY A 229 2.53 -0.05 23.37
C GLY A 229 1.95 1.26 22.84
N ILE A 230 1.58 1.30 21.57
CA ILE A 230 0.96 2.48 20.94
C ILE A 230 -0.29 2.05 20.19
N LEU A 231 -1.43 2.67 20.51
CA LEU A 231 -2.60 2.66 19.64
C LEU A 231 -2.56 3.91 18.76
N LEU A 232 -2.58 3.70 17.44
CA LEU A 232 -2.51 4.79 16.46
C LEU A 232 -3.77 4.83 15.60
N TYR A 233 -4.43 5.98 15.59
CA TYR A 233 -5.63 6.22 14.79
C TYR A 233 -5.43 7.40 13.83
N PRO A 234 -5.95 7.34 12.60
CA PRO A 234 -6.11 8.54 11.80
C PRO A 234 -7.28 9.36 12.36
N THR A 235 -7.23 10.68 12.20
CA THR A 235 -8.30 11.61 12.58
C THR A 235 -8.38 12.74 11.56
N ILE A 236 -9.54 13.37 11.44
CA ILE A 236 -9.74 14.63 10.69
C ILE A 236 -10.31 15.75 11.57
N ASP A 237 -10.70 15.42 12.80
CA ASP A 237 -11.45 16.32 13.68
C ASP A 237 -10.60 16.79 14.86
N ALA A 238 -10.13 15.86 15.69
CA ALA A 238 -9.46 16.15 16.95
C ALA A 238 -8.20 15.30 17.14
N GLU A 239 -7.14 15.94 17.66
CA GLU A 239 -5.90 15.28 18.02
C GLU A 239 -5.95 14.79 19.49
N TYR A 240 -5.65 13.51 19.70
CA TYR A 240 -5.53 12.92 21.04
C TYR A 240 -4.10 12.45 21.31
N ASN A 241 -3.63 12.76 22.52
CA ASN A 241 -2.29 12.44 23.00
C ASN A 241 -2.35 11.89 24.43
N PHE A 242 -2.97 10.74 24.62
CA PHE A 242 -3.06 10.12 25.95
C PHE A 242 -1.83 9.26 26.28
N SER A 243 -1.42 9.31 27.54
CA SER A 243 -0.32 8.53 28.09
C SER A 243 -0.81 7.77 29.32
N TYR A 244 -0.51 6.48 29.34
CA TYR A 244 -0.83 5.56 30.42
C TYR A 244 0.37 4.69 30.69
N GLN A 245 0.33 4.00 31.83
CA GLN A 245 1.35 3.04 32.21
C GLN A 245 0.68 1.79 32.77
N PHE A 246 1.14 0.63 32.32
CA PHE A 246 0.77 -0.66 32.87
C PHE A 246 2.04 -1.37 33.33
N GLU A 247 2.23 -1.50 34.64
CA GLU A 247 3.50 -1.94 35.22
C GLU A 247 4.67 -1.10 34.69
N GLN A 248 5.61 -1.70 33.95
CA GLN A 248 6.74 -1.01 33.33
C GLN A 248 6.51 -0.72 31.83
N HIS A 249 5.33 -1.00 31.29
CA HIS A 249 4.97 -0.72 29.90
C HIS A 249 4.34 0.66 29.75
N PRO A 250 4.99 1.60 29.06
CA PRO A 250 4.33 2.82 28.61
C PRO A 250 3.29 2.47 27.55
N ILE A 251 2.09 3.03 27.67
CA ILE A 251 0.99 2.85 26.73
C ILE A 251 0.55 4.22 26.23
N TYR A 252 0.68 4.43 24.93
CA TYR A 252 0.28 5.68 24.29
C TYR A 252 -0.93 5.48 23.40
N ILE A 253 -1.82 6.45 23.42
CA ILE A 253 -2.94 6.55 22.48
C ILE A 253 -2.73 7.85 21.72
N ARG A 254 -2.48 7.70 20.43
CA ARG A 254 -2.06 8.79 19.56
C ARG A 254 -2.97 8.83 18.35
N THR A 255 -3.23 10.05 17.88
CA THR A 255 -3.83 10.26 16.58
C THR A 255 -2.91 10.99 15.63
N ILE A 256 -3.17 10.80 14.35
CA ILE A 256 -2.51 11.52 13.26
C ILE A 256 -3.54 12.13 12.31
N ASP A 257 -3.41 13.42 12.07
CA ASP A 257 -4.21 14.12 11.08
C ASP A 257 -3.63 13.90 9.67
N LEU A 258 -4.34 13.13 8.87
CA LEU A 258 -3.95 12.80 7.50
C LEU A 258 -4.36 13.86 6.47
N ASN A 259 -5.11 14.89 6.88
CA ASN A 259 -5.55 16.00 6.03
C ASN A 259 -4.55 17.19 6.04
N THR A 260 -3.33 16.95 6.52
CA THR A 260 -2.26 17.95 6.59
C THR A 260 -1.14 17.66 5.59
N ASP A 261 -0.20 18.60 5.46
CA ASP A 261 0.97 18.45 4.60
C ASP A 261 1.76 17.17 4.95
N SER A 262 2.26 16.47 3.93
CA SER A 262 3.00 15.22 4.11
C SER A 262 4.23 15.34 5.03
N SER A 263 4.85 16.52 5.07
CA SER A 263 5.96 16.81 5.99
C SER A 263 5.52 16.82 7.46
N LYS A 264 4.35 17.38 7.77
CA LYS A 264 3.78 17.41 9.13
C LYS A 264 3.35 16.02 9.58
N ILE A 265 2.76 15.24 8.67
CA ILE A 265 2.44 13.82 8.91
C ILE A 265 3.71 13.05 9.27
N ALA A 266 4.78 13.23 8.51
CA ALA A 266 6.06 12.57 8.77
C ALA A 266 6.65 12.97 10.13
N GLU A 267 6.73 14.27 10.43
CA GLU A 267 7.21 14.80 11.70
C GLU A 267 6.40 14.24 12.89
N ARG A 268 5.07 14.18 12.74
CA ARG A 268 4.17 13.64 13.75
C ARG A 268 4.42 12.15 14.00
N LEU A 269 4.57 11.33 12.95
CA LEU A 269 4.87 9.90 13.09
C LEU A 269 6.22 9.67 13.78
N LEU A 270 7.24 10.48 13.49
CA LEU A 270 8.54 10.37 14.16
C LEU A 270 8.43 10.71 15.66
N ARG A 271 7.74 11.80 16.00
CA ARG A 271 7.50 12.19 17.41
C ARG A 271 6.74 11.15 18.22
N ILE A 272 5.88 10.35 17.59
CA ILE A 272 5.10 9.32 18.28
C ILE A 272 6.00 8.27 18.94
N ILE A 273 7.16 7.95 18.35
CA ILE A 273 8.07 6.89 18.83
C ILE A 273 9.24 7.40 19.69
N GLU A 274 9.52 8.70 19.68
CA GLU A 274 10.66 9.32 20.37
C GLU A 274 10.47 9.50 21.88
N ASN A 275 9.28 9.21 22.42
CA ASN A 275 8.98 9.35 23.86
C ASN A 275 9.51 8.18 24.72
#